data_AF-A0A3D2PTU9-F1
#
_entry.id   AF-A0A3D2PTU9-F1
#
_cell.length_a   1.000
_cell.length_b   1.000
_cell.length_c   1.000
_cell.angle_alpha   90.00
_cell.angle_beta   90.00
_cell.angle_gamma   90.00
#
_symmetry.space_group_name_H-M   'P 1'
#
loop_
_entity.id
_entity.type
_entity.pdbx_description
1 polymer ?
#
loop_
_entity_poly.entity_id
_entity_poly.type
_entity_poly.pdbx_seq_one_letter_code
_entity_poly.pdbx_strand_id
1 'polypeptide(L)'
;MEKDKLIHAVSWSVLYLIGYGILTVIGNFLFSDEILIVCSLAGGIYILINAFFIKYKRERLFINGLISAFAVLCLGILIGKNLKFEEVFASGVAISIMDILSFTKYGKHTVNAKAMSNIQFMSKLIVYGKEKKDVLVPTCGIGDYLYYSLWISGIHTVSNSIKAYLLAVCMILLGSSIHYAIIMKLCQRENYKGFPATVFPFLCIAIQYTILYFWRG
;
A
#
# COMPACT_ATOMS: atom_id res chain seq x y z
N MET A 1 3.39 -19.02 -11.67
CA MET A 1 3.92 -17.76 -12.23
C MET A 1 5.37 -18.00 -12.61
N GLU A 2 5.76 -17.59 -13.81
CA GLU A 2 7.13 -17.74 -14.30
C GLU A 2 8.08 -16.90 -13.43
N LYS A 3 9.21 -17.46 -13.00
CA LYS A 3 10.12 -16.84 -12.01
C LYS A 3 10.55 -15.43 -12.45
N ASP A 4 10.79 -15.24 -13.74
CA ASP A 4 11.21 -13.95 -14.30
C ASP A 4 10.11 -12.89 -14.14
N LYS A 5 8.85 -13.23 -14.42
CA LYS A 5 7.70 -12.32 -14.22
C LYS A 5 7.57 -11.87 -12.76
N LEU A 6 7.88 -12.75 -11.81
CA LEU A 6 7.90 -12.41 -10.39
C LEU A 6 9.04 -11.44 -10.05
N ILE A 7 10.24 -11.64 -10.60
CA ILE A 7 11.38 -10.74 -10.40
C ILE A 7 11.08 -9.33 -10.93
N HIS A 8 10.45 -9.25 -12.11
CA HIS A 8 10.02 -7.97 -12.68
C HIS A 8 8.97 -7.29 -11.80
N ALA A 9 7.98 -8.03 -11.30
CA ALA A 9 6.96 -7.49 -10.39
C ALA A 9 7.56 -6.99 -9.07
N VAL A 10 8.49 -7.74 -8.47
CA VAL A 10 9.20 -7.33 -7.26
C VAL A 10 10.03 -6.07 -7.51
N SER A 11 10.76 -6.01 -8.62
CA SER A 11 11.58 -4.84 -8.99
C SER A 11 10.74 -3.58 -9.11
N TRP A 12 9.61 -3.65 -9.83
CA TRP A 12 8.68 -2.54 -9.94
C TRP A 12 8.07 -2.17 -8.60
N SER A 13 7.68 -3.16 -7.78
CA SER A 13 7.08 -2.89 -6.47
C SER A 13 8.05 -2.16 -5.54
N VAL A 14 9.32 -2.57 -5.50
CA VAL A 14 10.36 -1.89 -4.72
C VAL A 14 10.57 -0.46 -5.22
N LEU A 15 10.67 -0.26 -6.54
CA LEU A 15 10.83 1.07 -7.13
C LEU A 15 9.67 2.00 -6.77
N TYR A 16 8.44 1.50 -6.88
CA TYR A 16 7.26 2.26 -6.49
C TYR A 16 7.21 2.53 -5.00
N LEU A 17 7.56 1.58 -4.14
CA LEU A 17 7.58 1.79 -2.68
C LEU A 17 8.57 2.90 -2.28
N ILE A 18 9.75 2.95 -2.91
CA ILE A 18 10.74 4.01 -2.67
C ILE A 18 10.17 5.36 -3.12
N GLY A 19 9.71 5.46 -4.38
CA GLY A 19 9.18 6.71 -4.93
C GLY A 19 7.95 7.20 -4.17
N TYR A 20 7.01 6.30 -3.91
CA TYR A 20 5.79 6.58 -3.16
C TYR A 20 6.06 6.97 -1.71
N GLY A 21 7.00 6.29 -1.05
CA GLY A 21 7.43 6.62 0.30
C GLY A 21 8.02 8.03 0.38
N ILE A 22 8.94 8.37 -0.53
CA ILE A 22 9.52 9.72 -0.62
C ILE A 22 8.43 10.76 -0.89
N LEU A 23 7.53 10.51 -1.85
CA LEU A 23 6.41 11.42 -2.12
C LEU A 23 5.49 11.60 -0.92
N THR A 24 5.29 10.55 -0.12
CA THR A 24 4.50 10.63 1.11
C THR A 24 5.20 11.53 2.14
N VAL A 25 6.51 11.37 2.34
CA VAL A 25 7.29 12.23 3.24
C VAL A 25 7.22 13.68 2.77
N ILE A 26 7.47 13.94 1.49
CA ILE A 26 7.36 15.29 0.90
C ILE A 26 5.96 15.86 1.11
N GLY A 27 4.92 15.08 0.82
CA GLY A 27 3.52 15.50 0.97
C GLY A 27 3.15 15.87 2.40
N ASN A 28 3.71 15.19 3.41
CA ASN A 28 3.50 15.52 4.82
C ASN A 28 3.98 16.93 5.18
N PHE A 29 5.04 17.42 4.54
CA PHE A 29 5.62 18.73 4.80
C PHE A 29 5.12 19.83 3.84
N LEU A 30 4.67 19.47 2.63
CA LEU A 30 4.26 20.44 1.61
C LEU A 30 2.75 20.68 1.55
N PHE A 31 1.92 19.66 1.82
CA PHE A 31 0.48 19.78 1.63
C PHE A 31 -0.22 20.23 2.91
N SER A 32 -1.04 21.28 2.79
CA SER A 32 -1.99 21.68 3.83
C SER A 32 -3.15 20.69 3.90
N ASP A 33 -3.87 20.70 5.02
CA ASP A 33 -4.99 19.77 5.22
C ASP A 33 -6.13 20.06 4.24
N GLU A 34 -6.34 21.31 3.83
CA GLU A 34 -7.33 21.68 2.82
C GLU A 34 -7.01 21.04 1.45
N ILE A 35 -5.75 21.10 1.03
CA ILE A 35 -5.29 20.46 -0.21
C ILE A 35 -5.50 18.95 -0.11
N LEU A 36 -5.11 18.36 1.02
CA LEU A 36 -5.27 16.92 1.25
C LEU A 36 -6.73 16.50 1.21
N ILE A 37 -7.65 17.27 1.82
CA ILE A 37 -9.10 17.02 1.78
C ILE A 37 -9.63 17.05 0.35
N VAL A 38 -9.33 18.12 -0.40
CA VAL A 38 -9.82 18.28 -1.78
C VAL A 38 -9.30 17.15 -2.68
N CYS A 39 -8.00 16.85 -2.62
CA CYS A 39 -7.39 15.78 -3.40
C CYS A 39 -7.95 14.40 -3.01
N SER A 40 -8.17 14.15 -1.72
CA SER A 40 -8.72 12.88 -1.23
C SER A 40 -10.15 12.66 -1.66
N LEU A 41 -11.01 13.69 -1.60
CA LEU A 41 -12.40 13.60 -2.03
C LEU A 41 -12.52 13.41 -3.54
N ALA A 42 -11.84 14.26 -4.32
CA ALA A 42 -11.83 14.16 -5.77
C ALA A 42 -11.26 12.81 -6.23
N GLY A 43 -10.16 12.39 -5.61
CA GLY A 43 -9.50 11.11 -5.88
C GLY A 43 -10.34 9.90 -5.50
N GLY A 44 -11.00 9.92 -4.34
CA GLY A 44 -11.92 8.88 -3.89
C GLY A 44 -13.11 8.70 -4.83
N ILE A 45 -13.73 9.82 -5.24
CA ILE A 45 -14.80 9.82 -6.25
C ILE A 45 -14.28 9.22 -7.57
N TYR A 46 -13.11 9.63 -8.01
CA TYR A 46 -12.49 9.09 -9.22
C TYR A 46 -12.27 7.57 -9.13
N ILE A 47 -11.72 7.07 -8.01
CA ILE A 47 -11.49 5.63 -7.78
C ILE A 47 -12.81 4.86 -7.88
N LEU A 48 -13.88 5.35 -7.25
CA LEU A 48 -15.20 4.72 -7.31
C LEU A 48 -15.77 4.72 -8.73
N ILE A 49 -15.70 5.85 -9.44
CA ILE A 49 -16.15 5.96 -10.83
C ILE A 49 -15.36 5.01 -11.73
N ASN A 50 -14.03 4.99 -11.60
CA ASN A 50 -13.14 4.14 -12.38
C ASN A 50 -13.42 2.65 -12.13
N ALA A 51 -13.54 2.25 -10.86
CA ALA A 51 -13.74 0.88 -10.46
C ALA A 51 -15.07 0.32 -10.98
N PHE A 52 -16.18 1.03 -10.77
CA PHE A 52 -17.53 0.50 -11.01
C PHE A 52 -18.15 0.92 -12.36
N PHE A 53 -17.86 2.11 -12.87
CA PHE A 53 -18.61 2.69 -13.98
C PHE A 53 -17.81 2.78 -15.29
N ILE A 54 -16.50 3.01 -15.22
CA ILE A 54 -15.67 3.11 -16.44
C ILE A 54 -15.45 1.72 -17.03
N LYS A 55 -15.68 1.54 -18.34
CA LYS A 55 -15.41 0.26 -19.02
C LYS A 55 -13.93 -0.11 -18.93
N TYR A 56 -13.65 -1.37 -18.60
CA TYR A 56 -12.28 -1.88 -18.53
C TYR A 56 -11.56 -1.73 -19.89
N LYS A 57 -10.39 -1.07 -19.86
CA LYS A 57 -9.46 -0.96 -20.99
C LYS A 57 -8.05 -1.08 -20.46
N ARG A 58 -7.31 -2.10 -20.93
CA ARG A 58 -5.94 -2.41 -20.45
C ARG A 58 -5.00 -1.22 -20.58
N GLU A 59 -5.07 -0.51 -21.69
CA GLU A 59 -4.23 0.68 -22.00
C GLU A 59 -4.35 1.80 -20.96
N ARG A 60 -5.49 1.89 -20.27
CA ARG A 60 -5.76 2.92 -19.27
C ARG A 60 -5.30 2.52 -17.87
N LEU A 61 -5.02 1.24 -17.62
CA LEU A 61 -4.73 0.74 -16.27
C LEU A 61 -3.49 1.40 -15.65
N PHE A 62 -2.47 1.68 -16.46
CA PHE A 62 -1.27 2.37 -15.99
C PHE A 62 -1.57 3.77 -15.43
N ILE A 63 -2.19 4.62 -16.24
CA ILE A 63 -2.52 6.00 -15.85
C ILE A 63 -3.57 6.02 -14.74
N ASN A 64 -4.60 5.18 -14.84
CA ASN A 64 -5.64 5.11 -13.81
C ASN A 64 -5.07 4.62 -12.47
N GLY A 65 -4.12 3.69 -12.51
CA GLY A 65 -3.38 3.23 -11.33
C GLY A 65 -2.56 4.36 -10.70
N LEU A 66 -1.85 5.17 -11.49
CA LEU A 66 -1.10 6.33 -10.99
C LEU A 66 -1.98 7.39 -10.35
N ILE A 67 -3.11 7.73 -11.00
CA ILE A 67 -4.10 8.68 -10.44
C ILE A 67 -4.65 8.14 -9.12
N SER A 68 -4.99 6.85 -9.08
CA SER A 68 -5.52 6.20 -7.88
C SER A 68 -4.47 6.13 -6.76
N ALA A 69 -3.20 5.87 -7.10
CA ALA A 69 -2.08 5.88 -6.16
C ALA A 69 -1.89 7.28 -5.54
N PHE A 70 -1.93 8.34 -6.35
CA PHE A 70 -1.85 9.71 -5.85
C PHE A 70 -3.06 10.07 -4.96
N ALA A 71 -4.26 9.69 -5.36
CA ALA A 71 -5.47 9.88 -4.56
C ALA A 71 -5.35 9.24 -3.17
N VAL A 72 -4.92 7.97 -3.09
CA VAL A 72 -4.74 7.29 -1.80
C VAL A 72 -3.52 7.80 -1.04
N LEU A 73 -2.52 8.40 -1.70
CA LEU A 73 -1.43 9.10 -1.02
C LEU A 73 -1.95 10.31 -0.25
N CYS A 74 -2.74 11.17 -0.89
CA CYS A 74 -3.36 12.31 -0.21
C CYS A 74 -4.26 11.85 0.93
N LEU A 75 -5.06 10.81 0.72
CA LEU A 75 -5.95 10.27 1.75
C LEU A 75 -5.17 9.67 2.92
N GLY A 76 -4.12 8.90 2.65
CA GLY A 76 -3.29 8.31 3.69
C GLY A 76 -2.54 9.36 4.50
N ILE A 77 -2.05 10.42 3.86
CA ILE A 77 -1.47 11.57 4.58
C ILE A 77 -2.51 12.25 5.46
N LEU A 78 -3.70 12.55 4.90
CA LEU A 78 -4.78 13.20 5.64
C LEU A 78 -5.17 12.40 6.88
N ILE A 79 -5.45 11.11 6.72
CA ILE A 79 -5.80 10.22 7.82
C ILE A 79 -4.64 10.15 8.80
N GLY A 80 -3.45 9.80 8.31
CA GLY A 80 -2.28 9.57 9.15
C GLY A 80 -1.89 10.79 9.99
N LYS A 81 -2.02 12.02 9.48
CA LYS A 81 -1.76 13.27 10.23
C LYS A 81 -2.80 13.61 11.30
N ASN A 82 -3.99 13.03 11.21
CA ASN A 82 -5.12 13.36 12.09
C ASN A 82 -5.44 12.25 13.10
N LEU A 83 -4.77 11.11 13.02
CA LEU A 83 -4.91 10.02 13.98
C LEU A 83 -3.98 10.19 15.18
N LYS A 84 -4.44 9.75 16.35
CA LYS A 84 -3.61 9.56 17.55
C LYS A 84 -2.77 8.29 17.43
N PHE A 85 -1.74 8.17 18.28
CA PHE A 85 -0.85 7.02 18.30
C PHE A 85 -1.60 5.68 18.38
N GLU A 86 -2.56 5.57 19.31
CA GLU A 86 -3.35 4.35 19.53
C GLU A 86 -4.18 3.99 18.29
N GLU A 87 -4.69 5.00 17.59
CA GLU A 87 -5.53 4.83 16.40
C GLU A 87 -4.69 4.39 15.20
N VAL A 88 -3.50 4.99 15.01
CA VAL A 88 -2.53 4.55 13.99
C VAL A 88 -2.15 3.10 14.25
N PHE A 89 -1.78 2.76 15.49
CA PHE A 89 -1.35 1.42 15.85
C PHE A 89 -2.48 0.39 15.68
N ALA A 90 -3.68 0.71 16.16
CA ALA A 90 -4.87 -0.14 16.01
C ALA A 90 -5.22 -0.37 14.54
N SER A 91 -5.05 0.64 13.68
CA SER A 91 -5.30 0.51 12.24
C SER A 91 -4.40 -0.56 11.60
N GLY A 92 -3.11 -0.59 11.94
CA GLY A 92 -2.19 -1.61 11.38
C GLY A 92 -2.39 -2.99 11.96
N VAL A 93 -2.76 -3.11 13.23
CA VAL A 93 -3.19 -4.39 13.80
C VAL A 93 -4.43 -4.90 13.06
N ALA A 94 -5.46 -4.07 12.92
CA ALA A 94 -6.71 -4.45 12.27
C ALA A 94 -6.51 -4.85 10.80
N ILE A 95 -5.75 -4.06 10.04
CA ILE A 95 -5.45 -4.34 8.63
C ILE A 95 -4.63 -5.63 8.49
N SER A 96 -3.60 -5.82 9.32
CA SER A 96 -2.79 -7.05 9.28
C SER A 96 -3.59 -8.30 9.62
N ILE A 97 -4.50 -8.21 10.62
CA ILE A 97 -5.40 -9.30 10.96
C ILE A 97 -6.36 -9.59 9.80
N MET A 98 -6.97 -8.56 9.20
CA MET A 98 -7.88 -8.73 8.05
C MET A 98 -7.17 -9.38 6.86
N ASP A 99 -5.92 -8.98 6.61
CA ASP A 99 -5.09 -9.55 5.55
C ASP A 99 -4.82 -11.04 5.83
N ILE A 100 -4.40 -11.41 7.05
CA ILE A 100 -4.25 -12.82 7.45
C ILE A 100 -5.56 -13.60 7.29
N LEU A 101 -6.67 -13.05 7.77
CA LEU A 101 -8.00 -13.69 7.68
C LEU A 101 -8.42 -13.94 6.24
N SER A 102 -8.02 -13.09 5.29
CA SER A 102 -8.32 -13.26 3.86
C SER A 102 -7.73 -14.55 3.26
N PHE A 103 -6.67 -15.10 3.87
CA PHE A 103 -6.06 -16.38 3.48
C PHE A 103 -6.61 -17.60 4.23
N THR A 104 -7.53 -17.39 5.19
CA THR A 104 -8.19 -18.48 5.93
C THR A 104 -9.45 -18.98 5.21
N LYS A 105 -10.07 -20.07 5.71
CA LYS A 105 -11.35 -20.57 5.19
C LYS A 105 -12.47 -19.52 5.20
N TYR A 106 -12.45 -18.61 6.18
CA TYR A 106 -13.40 -17.51 6.30
C TYR A 106 -13.17 -16.39 5.28
N GLY A 107 -11.96 -16.30 4.74
CA GLY A 107 -11.55 -15.31 3.74
C GLY A 107 -12.40 -15.31 2.47
N LYS A 108 -13.01 -16.46 2.11
CA LYS A 108 -13.84 -16.63 0.91
C LYS A 108 -15.09 -15.73 0.87
N HIS A 109 -15.57 -15.27 2.03
CA HIS A 109 -16.75 -14.41 2.13
C HIS A 109 -16.41 -12.92 2.26
N THR A 110 -15.12 -12.56 2.29
CA THR A 110 -14.68 -11.18 2.45
C THR A 110 -14.90 -10.35 1.18
N VAL A 111 -14.94 -9.02 1.35
CA VAL A 111 -14.97 -8.07 0.22
C VAL A 111 -13.76 -8.28 -0.69
N ASN A 112 -12.58 -8.57 -0.11
CA ASN A 112 -11.38 -8.86 -0.88
C ASN A 112 -11.54 -10.08 -1.78
N ALA A 113 -12.08 -11.19 -1.27
CA ALA A 113 -12.33 -12.39 -2.08
C ALA A 113 -13.35 -12.14 -3.20
N LYS A 114 -14.42 -11.37 -2.93
CA LYS A 114 -15.38 -10.96 -3.98
C LYS A 114 -14.71 -10.10 -5.04
N ALA A 115 -13.87 -9.14 -4.65
CA ALA A 115 -13.12 -8.31 -5.57
C ALA A 115 -12.14 -9.14 -6.42
N MET A 116 -11.40 -10.07 -5.81
CA MET A 116 -10.48 -10.98 -6.50
C MET A 116 -11.18 -11.89 -7.51
N SER A 117 -12.45 -12.24 -7.27
CA SER A 117 -13.23 -13.04 -8.22
C SER A 117 -13.59 -12.29 -9.51
N ASN A 118 -13.54 -10.95 -9.50
CA ASN A 118 -13.76 -10.11 -10.67
C ASN A 118 -12.44 -9.51 -11.15
N ILE A 119 -11.78 -10.19 -12.10
CA ILE A 119 -10.47 -9.78 -12.63
C ILE A 119 -10.51 -8.35 -13.19
N GLN A 120 -11.56 -7.96 -13.92
CA GLN A 120 -11.65 -6.61 -14.51
C GLN A 120 -11.75 -5.52 -13.44
N PHE A 121 -12.49 -5.78 -12.36
CA PHE A 121 -12.59 -4.88 -11.22
C PHE A 121 -11.25 -4.79 -10.48
N MET A 122 -10.67 -5.94 -10.13
CA MET A 122 -9.40 -6.02 -9.41
C MET A 122 -8.26 -5.35 -10.17
N SER A 123 -8.17 -5.57 -11.49
CA SER A 123 -7.14 -4.92 -12.32
C SER A 123 -7.23 -3.39 -12.31
N LYS A 124 -8.37 -2.78 -11.99
CA LYS A 124 -8.47 -1.31 -11.88
C LYS A 124 -8.02 -0.77 -10.52
N LEU A 125 -7.89 -1.64 -9.52
CA LEU A 125 -7.45 -1.31 -8.16
C LEU A 125 -5.97 -1.63 -7.93
N ILE A 126 -5.25 -2.03 -8.97
CA ILE A 126 -3.81 -2.32 -8.94
C ILE A 126 -3.05 -1.18 -9.59
N VAL A 127 -1.89 -0.84 -9.03
CA VAL A 127 -0.92 0.04 -9.67
C VAL A 127 0.02 -0.80 -10.53
N TYR A 128 0.40 -0.27 -11.69
CA TYR A 128 1.21 -1.01 -12.65
C TYR A 128 2.53 -0.29 -12.93
N GLY A 129 3.61 -1.05 -12.99
CA GLY A 129 4.79 -0.71 -13.78
C GLY A 129 4.51 -0.85 -15.27
N LYS A 130 5.29 -0.15 -16.09
CA LYS A 130 5.16 -0.19 -17.54
C LYS A 130 6.51 -0.43 -18.19
N GLU A 131 6.63 -1.58 -18.86
CA GLU A 131 7.83 -1.97 -19.58
C GLU A 131 7.72 -1.68 -21.09
N LYS A 132 8.77 -2.01 -21.84
CA LYS A 132 8.80 -1.90 -23.30
C LYS A 132 7.61 -2.64 -23.92
N LYS A 133 7.09 -2.12 -25.05
CA LYS A 133 5.92 -2.67 -25.75
C LYS A 133 4.62 -2.65 -24.93
N ASP A 134 4.48 -1.67 -24.03
CA ASP A 134 3.27 -1.46 -23.20
C ASP A 134 2.90 -2.67 -22.31
N VAL A 135 3.89 -3.48 -21.92
CA VAL A 135 3.68 -4.57 -20.98
C VAL A 135 3.47 -3.98 -19.58
N LEU A 136 2.30 -4.26 -19.00
CA LEU A 136 1.94 -3.83 -17.66
C LEU A 136 2.34 -4.88 -16.64
N VAL A 137 3.10 -4.46 -15.64
CA VAL A 137 3.58 -5.32 -14.56
C VAL A 137 2.87 -4.90 -13.26
N PRO A 138 2.04 -5.74 -12.64
CA PRO A 138 1.35 -5.37 -11.41
C PRO A 138 2.36 -5.16 -10.28
N THR A 139 2.16 -4.10 -9.49
CA THR A 139 2.93 -3.88 -8.25
C THR A 139 2.11 -4.37 -7.05
N CYS A 140 1.33 -3.48 -6.43
CA CYS A 140 0.42 -3.78 -5.34
C CYS A 140 -0.92 -3.03 -5.50
N GLY A 141 -1.87 -3.35 -4.62
CA GLY A 141 -3.17 -2.73 -4.63
C GLY A 141 -3.12 -1.29 -4.11
N ILE A 142 -4.05 -0.45 -4.54
CA ILE A 142 -4.19 0.92 -3.99
C ILE A 142 -4.45 0.93 -2.48
N GLY A 143 -5.02 -0.15 -1.93
CA GLY A 143 -5.19 -0.33 -0.49
C GLY A 143 -3.86 -0.47 0.27
N ASP A 144 -2.87 -1.13 -0.32
CA ASP A 144 -1.53 -1.25 0.27
C ASP A 144 -0.81 0.11 0.26
N TYR A 145 -0.97 0.88 -0.82
CA TYR A 145 -0.43 2.25 -0.89
C TYR A 145 -1.09 3.18 0.14
N LEU A 146 -2.42 3.10 0.32
CA LEU A 146 -3.12 3.80 1.39
C LEU A 146 -2.55 3.43 2.76
N TYR A 147 -2.33 2.13 2.98
CA TYR A 147 -1.79 1.61 4.22
C TYR A 147 -0.38 2.17 4.51
N TYR A 148 0.51 2.15 3.52
CA TYR A 148 1.87 2.67 3.67
C TYR A 148 1.90 4.18 3.91
N SER A 149 1.09 4.95 3.17
CA SER A 149 1.05 6.41 3.34
C SER A 149 0.49 6.81 4.69
N LEU A 150 -0.54 6.12 5.18
CA LEU A 150 -1.07 6.30 6.54
C LEU A 150 0.01 6.09 7.58
N TRP A 151 0.74 4.98 7.52
CA TRP A 151 1.78 4.65 8.49
C TRP A 151 3.00 5.57 8.45
N ILE A 152 3.41 6.03 7.27
CA ILE A 152 4.49 7.04 7.17
C ILE A 152 4.01 8.35 7.79
N SER A 153 2.76 8.75 7.54
CA SER A 153 2.21 10.04 7.99
C SER A 153 1.85 10.06 9.48
N GLY A 154 1.46 8.92 10.04
CA GLY A 154 1.24 8.72 11.47
C GLY A 154 2.48 8.94 12.33
N ILE A 155 3.69 9.00 11.74
CA ILE A 155 4.94 9.25 12.47
C ILE A 155 4.86 10.55 13.26
N HIS A 156 4.07 11.53 12.80
CA HIS A 156 3.84 12.79 13.50
C HIS A 156 3.44 12.58 14.99
N THR A 157 2.72 11.49 15.30
CA THR A 157 2.30 11.13 16.65
C THR A 157 3.50 10.86 17.58
N VAL A 158 4.62 10.36 17.03
CA VAL A 158 5.81 9.95 17.78
C VAL A 158 7.07 10.76 17.43
N SER A 159 7.10 11.51 16.33
CA SER A 159 8.22 12.39 15.97
C SER A 159 7.85 13.37 14.84
N ASN A 160 8.36 14.60 14.91
CA ASN A 160 8.25 15.58 13.81
C ASN A 160 9.52 15.62 12.92
N SER A 161 10.51 14.78 13.19
CA SER A 161 11.79 14.80 12.47
C SER A 161 11.67 14.12 11.12
N ILE A 162 12.12 14.78 10.04
CA ILE A 162 12.21 14.18 8.70
C ILE A 162 12.98 12.85 8.70
N LYS A 163 13.96 12.69 9.59
CA LYS A 163 14.71 11.43 9.74
C LYS A 163 13.81 10.27 10.20
N ALA A 164 12.84 10.53 11.08
CA ALA A 164 11.88 9.53 11.53
C ALA A 164 10.93 9.11 10.40
N TYR A 165 10.47 10.06 9.59
CA TYR A 165 9.67 9.76 8.39
C TYR A 165 10.45 8.93 7.37
N LEU A 166 11.71 9.29 7.09
CA LEU A 166 12.56 8.51 6.19
C LEU A 166 12.86 7.11 6.74
N LEU A 167 13.07 6.97 8.05
CA LEU A 167 13.21 5.66 8.68
C LEU A 167 11.93 4.83 8.53
N ALA A 168 10.73 5.44 8.59
CA ALA A 168 9.47 4.73 8.37
C ALA A 168 9.36 4.15 6.95
N VAL A 169 9.80 4.92 5.95
CA VAL A 169 9.93 4.42 4.57
C VAL A 169 10.89 3.23 4.53
N CYS A 170 12.06 3.32 5.17
CA CYS A 170 13.01 2.21 5.25
C CYS A 170 12.43 0.97 5.95
N MET A 171 11.65 1.13 7.03
CA MET A 171 11.03 0.00 7.74
C MET A 171 9.95 -0.69 6.90
N ILE A 172 9.14 0.07 6.17
CA ILE A 172 8.17 -0.49 5.21
C ILE A 172 8.89 -1.23 4.08
N LEU A 173 9.97 -0.66 3.53
CA LEU A 173 10.79 -1.30 2.50
C LEU A 173 11.43 -2.60 3.00
N LEU A 174 11.96 -2.60 4.23
CA LEU A 174 12.53 -3.79 4.85
C LEU A 174 11.48 -4.88 5.03
N GLY A 175 10.33 -4.55 5.63
CA GLY A 175 9.24 -5.50 5.81
C GLY A 175 8.69 -6.04 4.48
N SER A 176 8.57 -5.18 3.47
CA SER A 176 8.15 -5.60 2.12
C SER A 176 9.19 -6.51 1.46
N SER A 177 10.48 -6.25 1.65
CA SER A 177 11.56 -7.09 1.14
C SER A 177 11.55 -8.48 1.78
N ILE A 178 11.32 -8.57 3.08
CA ILE A 178 11.14 -9.85 3.79
C ILE A 178 9.93 -10.60 3.22
N HIS A 179 8.80 -9.90 3.04
CA HIS A 179 7.60 -10.46 2.43
C HIS A 179 7.88 -11.03 1.02
N TYR A 180 8.55 -10.28 0.14
CA TYR A 180 8.89 -10.75 -1.20
C TYR A 180 9.86 -11.93 -1.20
N ALA A 181 10.85 -11.95 -0.30
CA ALA A 181 11.76 -13.08 -0.16
C ALA A 181 11.01 -14.37 0.22
N ILE A 182 10.00 -14.27 1.09
CA ILE A 182 9.13 -15.37 1.48
C ILE A 182 8.26 -15.82 0.29
N ILE A 183 7.62 -14.89 -0.43
CA ILE A 183 6.84 -15.22 -1.62
C ILE A 183 7.69 -15.94 -2.66
N MET A 184 8.89 -15.45 -2.96
CA MET A 184 9.82 -16.06 -3.92
C MET A 184 10.14 -17.53 -3.58
N LYS A 185 10.18 -17.87 -2.30
CA LYS A 185 10.40 -19.24 -1.82
C LYS A 185 9.13 -20.09 -1.82
N LEU A 186 8.00 -19.51 -1.40
CA LEU A 186 6.74 -20.24 -1.25
C LEU A 186 5.98 -20.44 -2.57
N CYS A 187 6.14 -19.56 -3.54
CA CYS A 187 5.42 -19.61 -4.83
C CYS A 187 5.77 -20.84 -5.67
N GLN A 188 6.84 -21.57 -5.32
CA GLN A 188 7.26 -22.81 -5.98
C GLN A 188 6.47 -24.04 -5.48
N ARG A 189 5.67 -23.91 -4.41
CA ARG A 189 4.90 -25.02 -3.85
C ARG A 189 3.57 -25.20 -4.59
N GLU A 190 3.18 -26.45 -4.85
CA GLU A 190 1.96 -26.81 -5.60
C GLU A 190 0.66 -26.24 -4.99
N ASN A 191 0.61 -26.07 -3.67
CA ASN A 191 -0.57 -25.59 -2.95
C ASN A 191 -0.48 -24.11 -2.52
N TYR A 192 0.39 -23.32 -3.16
CA TYR A 192 0.54 -21.91 -2.81
C TYR A 192 -0.70 -21.10 -3.20
N LYS A 193 -1.32 -20.44 -2.22
CA LYS A 193 -2.54 -19.62 -2.38
C LYS A 193 -2.30 -18.13 -2.17
N GLY A 194 -1.04 -17.72 -2.05
CA GLY A 194 -0.63 -16.37 -1.67
C GLY A 194 -0.13 -16.30 -0.21
N PHE A 195 0.26 -15.11 0.21
CA PHE A 195 0.81 -14.82 1.53
C PHE A 195 0.37 -13.41 1.98
N PRO A 196 0.04 -13.17 3.26
CA PRO A 196 -0.34 -11.84 3.75
C PRO A 196 0.74 -10.78 3.47
N ALA A 197 0.34 -9.71 2.79
CA ALA A 197 1.23 -8.64 2.33
C ALA A 197 1.64 -7.67 3.44
N THR A 198 0.75 -7.41 4.39
CA THR A 198 0.87 -6.31 5.34
C THR A 198 1.61 -6.66 6.62
N VAL A 199 1.74 -7.96 6.95
CA VAL A 199 2.27 -8.44 8.25
C VAL A 199 3.71 -7.99 8.50
N PHE A 200 4.63 -8.24 7.56
CA PHE A 200 6.04 -7.87 7.75
C PHE A 200 6.28 -6.35 7.69
N PRO A 201 5.70 -5.60 6.73
CA PRO A 201 5.71 -4.14 6.78
C PRO A 201 5.21 -3.58 8.12
N PHE A 202 4.09 -4.11 8.63
CA PHE A 202 3.53 -3.74 9.94
C PHE A 202 4.52 -3.98 11.08
N LEU A 203 5.06 -5.20 11.21
CA LEU A 203 5.97 -5.54 12.30
C LEU A 203 7.21 -4.64 12.30
N CYS A 204 7.79 -4.38 11.13
CA CYS A 204 8.95 -3.50 11.00
C CYS A 204 8.62 -2.07 11.45
N ILE A 205 7.56 -1.47 10.91
CA ILE A 205 7.24 -0.07 11.25
C ILE A 205 6.74 0.07 12.70
N ALA A 206 6.04 -0.92 13.23
CA ALA A 206 5.59 -0.95 14.63
C ALA A 206 6.76 -0.94 15.62
N ILE A 207 7.88 -1.61 15.31
CA ILE A 207 9.10 -1.55 16.12
C ILE A 207 9.61 -0.11 16.21
N GLN A 208 9.69 0.60 15.09
CA GLN A 208 10.11 2.00 15.08
C GLN A 208 9.16 2.87 15.91
N TYR A 209 7.85 2.74 15.71
CA TYR A 209 6.85 3.49 16.46
C TYR A 209 6.99 3.27 17.96
N THR A 210 7.18 2.02 18.37
CA THR A 210 7.33 1.64 19.78
C THR A 210 8.60 2.25 20.38
N ILE A 211 9.74 2.16 19.68
CA ILE A 211 11.00 2.77 20.12
C ILE A 211 10.85 4.28 20.27
N LEU A 212 10.30 4.96 19.26
CA LEU A 212 10.13 6.42 19.30
C LEU A 212 9.14 6.86 20.37
N TYR A 213 8.06 6.09 20.60
CA TYR A 213 7.08 6.38 21.64
C TYR A 213 7.71 6.31 23.04
N PHE A 214 8.44 5.23 23.34
CA PHE A 214 9.06 5.06 24.66
C PHE A 214 10.32 5.92 24.89
N TRP A 215 11.06 6.29 23.85
CA TRP A 215 12.21 7.20 23.98
C TRP A 215 11.84 8.68 24.00
N ARG A 216 10.61 9.04 23.65
CA ARG A 216 10.11 10.43 23.72
C ARG A 216 9.48 10.75 25.09
N GLY A 217 9.14 9.73 25.87
CA GLY A 217 8.66 9.86 27.25
C GLY A 217 9.79 9.90 28.27
#